data_AF-A0A496LHF1-F1
#
_entry.id   AF-A0A496LHF1-F1
#
_cell.length_a   1.000
_cell.length_b   1.000
_cell.length_c   1.000
_cell.angle_alpha   90.00
_cell.angle_beta   90.00
_cell.angle_gamma   90.00
#
_symmetry.space_group_name_H-M   'P 1'
#
loop_
_entity.id
_entity.type
_entity.pdbx_description
1 polymer ?
#
loop_
_entity_poly.entity_id
_entity_poly.type
_entity_poly.pdbx_seq_one_letter_code
_entity_poly.pdbx_strand_id
1 'polypeptide(L)'
;TFKKWGLDIKYHREKMEKRELDKEFKDSKNPLRVVFVCAMWLTGFDVKCLSCLYLDKPLKAHTLMQTIARANRVSEGKSNGLIVDYIGIVKALRKALADYTANLGASSGADPTIDKEELIARIIEVIEKTREFLSQKEFELEKLIGAVDFAKLASLQEAANAVCGSIEDKKIFTTYALELSRLIKYTDRNDITAQTRKQYEAIVAIHSELQKKRKHTNTTDLMIEIHKIINEHVKIADQPTMDNEATRRFDISAIDFELLRSEFAKVKTKNLAMKDLEEIIKQKLDSMLFSNPNRIDYYERYGQIIAEYNAEQDRATIEKTFMELMDLANQMSKEEQRYAREGFKSDEELSFYDMLFRDDLGKNDIKKIKEVATTLLSKIKSKISELDHWSDKQETKAEVDNLIRDTLWGELPECYDDISISACREKIYEYVYMRYRSAA
;
A
#
# COMPACT_ATOMS: atom_id res chain seq x y z
N THR A 1 -22.77 -26.45 44.04
CA THR A 1 -22.54 -27.07 42.73
C THR A 1 -23.23 -26.26 41.67
N PHE A 2 -22.61 -26.04 40.50
CA PHE A 2 -23.11 -25.20 39.40
C PHE A 2 -24.54 -25.54 38.93
N LYS A 3 -24.97 -26.80 39.11
CA LYS A 3 -26.36 -27.23 38.92
C LYS A 3 -27.38 -26.46 39.77
N LYS A 4 -27.02 -25.99 40.97
CA LYS A 4 -27.90 -25.17 41.83
C LYS A 4 -28.14 -23.76 41.26
N TRP A 5 -27.33 -23.34 40.31
CA TRP A 5 -27.47 -22.06 39.60
C TRP A 5 -28.01 -22.24 38.17
N GLY A 6 -28.48 -23.44 37.80
CA GLY A 6 -29.01 -23.72 36.47
C GLY A 6 -27.96 -23.77 35.36
N LEU A 7 -26.67 -23.82 35.69
CA LEU A 7 -25.57 -23.81 34.71
C LEU A 7 -25.07 -25.24 34.43
N ASP A 8 -25.13 -25.66 33.16
CA ASP A 8 -24.49 -26.90 32.71
C ASP A 8 -23.07 -26.63 32.18
N ILE A 9 -22.09 -26.97 33.01
CA ILE A 9 -20.67 -26.78 32.71
C ILE A 9 -19.99 -28.03 32.14
N LYS A 10 -20.69 -29.17 32.03
CA LYS A 10 -20.07 -30.45 31.64
C LYS A 10 -19.50 -30.38 30.23
N TYR A 11 -20.29 -29.83 29.30
CA TYR A 11 -19.87 -29.63 27.91
C TYR A 11 -18.61 -28.76 27.79
N HIS A 12 -18.54 -27.68 28.57
CA HIS A 12 -17.38 -26.78 28.57
C HIS A 12 -16.14 -27.45 29.17
N ARG A 13 -16.30 -28.22 30.25
CA ARG A 13 -15.19 -28.97 30.86
C ARG A 13 -14.64 -30.03 29.91
N GLU A 14 -15.50 -30.77 29.23
CA GLU A 14 -15.07 -31.77 28.24
C GLU A 14 -14.29 -31.13 27.07
N LYS A 15 -14.73 -29.98 26.58
CA LYS A 15 -13.98 -29.21 25.58
C LYS A 15 -12.63 -28.71 26.10
N MET A 16 -12.54 -28.29 27.36
CA MET A 16 -11.28 -27.85 27.96
C MET A 16 -10.29 -29.00 28.14
N GLU A 17 -10.76 -30.21 28.43
CA GLU A 17 -9.92 -31.40 28.63
C GLU A 17 -9.45 -32.02 27.30
N LYS A 18 -10.31 -32.00 26.25
CA LYS A 18 -9.99 -32.62 24.96
C LYS A 18 -9.15 -31.74 24.02
N ARG A 19 -9.17 -30.42 24.20
CA ARG A 19 -8.47 -29.48 23.32
C ARG A 19 -7.12 -29.09 23.88
N GLU A 20 -6.14 -28.93 23.01
CA GLU A 20 -4.83 -28.37 23.34
C GLU A 20 -4.88 -26.84 23.29
N LEU A 21 -5.62 -26.24 24.23
CA LEU A 21 -5.88 -24.79 24.26
C LEU A 21 -4.59 -23.94 24.28
N ASP A 22 -3.50 -24.49 24.82
CA ASP A 22 -2.19 -23.85 24.89
C ASP A 22 -1.53 -23.71 23.51
N LYS A 23 -1.65 -24.73 22.65
CA LYS A 23 -1.17 -24.68 21.26
C LYS A 23 -2.07 -23.83 20.38
N GLU A 24 -3.39 -24.01 20.54
CA GLU A 24 -4.38 -23.25 19.79
C GLU A 24 -4.26 -21.74 20.04
N PHE A 25 -4.00 -21.32 21.28
CA PHE A 25 -3.86 -19.90 21.62
C PHE A 25 -2.54 -19.29 21.13
N LYS A 26 -1.50 -20.10 20.89
CA LYS A 26 -0.23 -19.63 20.30
C LYS A 26 -0.35 -19.38 18.80
N ASP A 27 -1.29 -20.02 18.13
CA ASP A 27 -1.53 -19.86 16.70
C ASP A 27 -2.34 -18.58 16.41
N SER A 28 -1.72 -17.64 15.68
CA SER A 28 -2.37 -16.39 15.29
C SER A 28 -3.58 -16.61 14.36
N LYS A 29 -3.61 -17.71 13.60
CA LYS A 29 -4.71 -18.02 12.67
C LYS A 29 -5.91 -18.70 13.35
N ASN A 30 -5.74 -19.21 14.57
CA ASN A 30 -6.79 -19.89 15.30
C ASN A 30 -7.90 -18.92 15.78
N PRO A 31 -9.19 -19.30 15.78
CA PRO A 31 -10.27 -18.42 16.26
C PRO A 31 -10.27 -18.16 17.79
N LEU A 32 -9.47 -18.87 18.60
CA LEU A 32 -9.40 -18.67 20.04
C LEU A 32 -8.68 -17.35 20.39
N ARG A 33 -9.44 -16.32 20.81
CA ARG A 33 -8.91 -14.97 21.08
C ARG A 33 -8.84 -14.55 22.54
N VAL A 34 -9.66 -15.13 23.41
CA VAL A 34 -9.77 -14.74 24.82
C VAL A 34 -9.71 -15.97 25.70
N VAL A 35 -8.88 -15.92 26.75
CA VAL A 35 -8.75 -16.99 27.74
C VAL A 35 -8.80 -16.41 29.14
N PHE A 36 -9.65 -17.00 29.99
CA PHE A 36 -9.74 -16.67 31.41
C PHE A 36 -8.85 -17.61 32.20
N VAL A 37 -7.99 -17.03 33.04
CA VAL A 37 -6.93 -17.79 33.69
C VAL A 37 -6.79 -17.34 35.14
N CYS A 38 -6.74 -18.29 36.09
CA CYS A 38 -6.59 -17.98 37.52
C CYS A 38 -5.15 -18.11 38.04
N ALA A 39 -4.43 -19.14 37.59
CA ALA A 39 -3.08 -19.48 38.09
C ALA A 39 -2.20 -20.17 37.04
N MET A 40 -2.81 -20.96 36.15
CA MET A 40 -2.11 -21.54 35.00
C MET A 40 -1.57 -20.43 34.10
N TRP A 41 -0.58 -20.70 33.25
CA TRP A 41 -0.07 -19.75 32.24
C TRP A 41 0.44 -18.40 32.76
N LEU A 42 0.54 -18.20 34.08
CA LEU A 42 1.20 -17.08 34.74
C LEU A 42 2.71 -17.31 34.91
N THR A 43 3.18 -18.56 34.75
CA THR A 43 4.59 -18.99 34.74
C THR A 43 4.85 -19.89 33.52
N GLY A 44 6.00 -19.75 32.84
CA GLY A 44 6.44 -20.64 31.75
C GLY A 44 5.68 -20.59 30.41
N PHE A 45 4.52 -19.92 30.33
CA PHE A 45 3.74 -19.82 29.10
C PHE A 45 4.16 -18.60 28.26
N ASP A 46 4.62 -18.89 27.05
CA ASP A 46 5.11 -17.91 26.08
C ASP A 46 4.19 -17.82 24.86
N VAL A 47 3.67 -16.62 24.59
CA VAL A 47 2.83 -16.32 23.43
C VAL A 47 3.28 -14.97 22.87
N LYS A 48 3.98 -14.98 21.73
CA LYS A 48 4.46 -13.74 21.10
C LYS A 48 3.31 -12.83 20.64
N CYS A 49 2.24 -13.43 20.11
CA CYS A 49 1.07 -12.71 19.61
C CYS A 49 0.15 -12.15 20.71
N LEU A 50 0.40 -12.43 22.00
CA LEU A 50 -0.42 -11.92 23.10
C LEU A 50 -0.27 -10.40 23.21
N SER A 51 -1.32 -9.65 22.88
CA SER A 51 -1.29 -8.17 22.86
C SER A 51 -1.95 -7.53 24.07
N CYS A 52 -2.94 -8.17 24.70
CA CYS A 52 -3.73 -7.57 25.78
C CYS A 52 -3.82 -8.49 27.00
N LEU A 53 -3.64 -7.92 28.19
CA LEU A 53 -3.76 -8.63 29.47
C LEU A 53 -4.72 -7.87 30.40
N TYR A 54 -5.76 -8.56 30.86
CA TYR A 54 -6.71 -8.04 31.84
C TYR A 54 -6.35 -8.59 33.23
N LEU A 55 -6.19 -7.69 34.21
CA LEU A 55 -5.80 -8.02 35.57
C LEU A 55 -6.97 -7.76 36.52
N ASP A 56 -7.52 -8.85 37.04
CA ASP A 56 -8.55 -8.87 38.09
C ASP A 56 -8.10 -9.75 39.28
N LYS A 57 -6.78 -9.84 39.50
CA LYS A 57 -6.20 -10.53 40.65
C LYS A 57 -5.06 -9.73 41.24
N PRO A 58 -5.00 -9.52 42.57
CA PRO A 58 -3.86 -8.84 43.19
C PRO A 58 -2.60 -9.70 43.02
N LEU A 59 -1.59 -9.16 42.35
CA LEU A 59 -0.30 -9.81 42.11
C LEU A 59 0.81 -9.07 42.87
N LYS A 60 1.79 -9.81 43.38
CA LYS A 60 3.00 -9.23 43.97
C LYS A 60 3.89 -8.62 42.87
N ALA A 61 4.69 -7.61 43.20
CA ALA A 61 5.48 -6.83 42.23
C ALA A 61 6.34 -7.71 41.28
N HIS A 62 7.04 -8.72 41.79
CA HIS A 62 7.88 -9.61 40.97
C HIS A 62 7.04 -10.47 39.99
N THR A 63 5.92 -11.03 40.45
CA THR A 63 5.01 -11.83 39.61
C THR A 63 4.33 -10.95 38.57
N LEU A 64 4.00 -9.72 38.93
CA LEU A 64 3.39 -8.73 38.04
C LEU A 64 4.34 -8.36 36.89
N MET A 65 5.59 -8.01 37.18
CA MET A 65 6.59 -7.73 36.14
C MET A 65 6.76 -8.90 35.18
N GLN A 66 6.84 -10.13 35.68
CA GLN A 66 6.93 -11.33 34.85
C GLN A 66 5.68 -11.58 33.99
N THR A 67 4.50 -11.17 34.48
CA THR A 67 3.24 -11.32 33.75
C THR A 67 3.13 -10.26 32.66
N ILE A 68 3.47 -9.00 32.98
CA ILE A 68 3.50 -7.87 32.04
C ILE A 68 4.51 -8.08 30.91
N ALA A 69 5.71 -8.55 31.24
CA ALA A 69 6.76 -8.81 30.24
C ALA A 69 6.32 -9.81 29.15
N ARG A 70 5.31 -10.66 29.40
CA ARG A 70 4.76 -11.57 28.39
C ARG A 70 4.00 -10.85 27.32
N ALA A 71 3.16 -9.89 27.72
CA ALA A 71 2.45 -9.03 26.80
C ALA A 71 3.40 -8.10 26.03
N ASN A 72 4.67 -7.97 26.43
CA ASN A 72 5.66 -7.12 25.73
C ASN A 72 6.59 -7.87 24.75
N ARG A 73 6.34 -9.15 24.44
CA ARG A 73 7.12 -9.86 23.42
C ARG A 73 6.83 -9.34 22.02
N VAL A 74 7.88 -9.17 21.21
CA VAL A 74 7.78 -8.67 19.83
C VAL A 74 7.10 -9.69 18.93
N SER A 75 6.14 -9.22 18.14
CA SER A 75 5.40 -9.99 17.13
C SER A 75 5.03 -9.05 15.99
N GLU A 76 4.90 -9.60 14.79
CA GLU A 76 4.45 -8.85 13.61
C GLU A 76 3.07 -8.23 13.86
N GLY A 77 2.89 -6.96 13.47
CA GLY A 77 1.64 -6.21 13.67
C GLY A 77 1.37 -5.71 15.10
N LYS A 78 2.23 -6.02 16.08
CA LYS A 78 2.08 -5.62 17.48
C LYS A 78 3.02 -4.48 17.83
N SER A 79 2.45 -3.30 18.13
CA SER A 79 3.20 -2.12 18.55
C SER A 79 3.59 -2.12 20.03
N ASN A 80 2.74 -2.70 20.89
CA ASN A 80 2.89 -2.68 22.33
C ASN A 80 2.06 -3.78 23.00
N GLY A 81 2.32 -4.04 24.29
CA GLY A 81 1.41 -4.79 25.16
C GLY A 81 0.45 -3.85 25.89
N LEU A 82 -0.84 -4.14 25.83
CA LEU A 82 -1.88 -3.42 26.59
C LEU A 82 -2.17 -4.16 27.89
N ILE A 83 -2.15 -3.43 29.01
CA ILE A 83 -2.48 -3.97 30.34
C ILE A 83 -3.66 -3.18 30.87
N VAL A 84 -4.75 -3.88 31.16
CA VAL A 84 -5.96 -3.32 31.75
C VAL A 84 -6.04 -3.81 33.19
N ASP A 85 -5.95 -2.88 34.14
CA ASP A 85 -5.92 -3.20 35.57
C ASP A 85 -7.20 -2.72 36.25
N TYR A 86 -7.98 -3.67 36.78
CA TYR A 86 -9.23 -3.39 37.48
C TYR A 86 -9.05 -3.18 38.99
N ILE A 87 -7.87 -3.48 39.55
CA ILE A 87 -7.62 -3.49 41.00
C ILE A 87 -6.78 -2.28 41.43
N GLY A 88 -6.01 -1.66 40.52
CA GLY A 88 -5.15 -0.51 40.82
C GLY A 88 -3.71 -0.90 41.23
N ILE A 89 -3.27 -2.08 40.80
CA ILE A 89 -1.91 -2.63 40.94
C ILE A 89 -0.87 -1.76 40.19
N VAL A 90 -1.26 -1.01 39.16
CA VAL A 90 -0.37 -0.10 38.40
C VAL A 90 0.36 0.89 39.32
N LYS A 91 -0.27 1.38 40.39
CA LYS A 91 0.39 2.28 41.37
C LYS A 91 1.52 1.58 42.12
N ALA A 92 1.31 0.32 42.51
CA ALA A 92 2.33 -0.50 43.15
C ALA A 92 3.45 -0.89 42.17
N LEU A 93 3.12 -1.11 40.90
CA LEU A 93 4.08 -1.38 39.84
C LEU A 93 4.98 -0.17 39.57
N ARG A 94 4.41 1.03 39.43
CA ARG A 94 5.16 2.28 39.23
C ARG A 94 6.16 2.50 40.35
N LYS A 95 5.73 2.33 41.60
CA LYS A 95 6.62 2.38 42.77
C LYS A 95 7.76 1.35 42.68
N ALA A 96 7.44 0.11 42.36
CA ALA A 96 8.46 -0.94 42.21
C ALA A 96 9.42 -0.72 41.02
N LEU A 97 8.94 -0.12 39.92
CA LEU A 97 9.76 0.26 38.77
C LEU A 97 10.69 1.42 39.13
N ALA A 98 10.19 2.45 39.81
CA ALA A 98 10.99 3.58 40.29
C ALA A 98 12.07 3.10 41.29
N ASP A 99 11.73 2.18 42.20
CA ASP A 99 12.69 1.57 43.12
C ASP A 99 13.76 0.75 42.36
N TYR A 100 13.41 0.10 41.25
CA TYR A 100 14.34 -0.67 40.43
C TYR A 100 15.29 0.23 39.61
N THR A 101 14.79 1.29 38.99
CA THR A 101 15.60 2.25 38.21
C THR A 101 16.51 3.09 39.09
N ALA A 102 16.06 3.46 40.30
CA ALA A 102 16.88 4.16 41.29
C ALA A 102 18.10 3.34 41.74
N ASN A 103 17.98 2.01 41.80
CA ASN A 103 19.07 1.11 42.18
C ASN A 103 20.11 0.88 41.06
N LEU A 104 19.82 1.28 39.81
CA LEU A 104 20.71 1.11 38.65
C LEU A 104 21.60 2.34 38.37
N GLY A 105 21.62 3.34 39.25
CA GLY A 105 22.53 4.49 39.16
C GLY A 105 22.24 5.48 38.03
N ALA A 106 21.11 5.32 37.32
CA ALA A 106 20.64 6.31 36.36
C ALA A 106 20.00 7.47 37.13
N SER A 107 20.52 8.68 36.92
CA SER A 107 20.02 9.93 37.49
C SER A 107 18.59 10.19 37.04
N SER A 108 17.62 9.63 37.77
CA SER A 108 16.30 10.15 38.11
C SER A 108 15.44 8.99 38.62
N GLY A 109 15.07 9.02 39.90
CA GLY A 109 13.95 8.23 40.43
C GLY A 109 12.58 8.72 39.91
N ALA A 110 12.54 9.17 38.65
CA ALA A 110 11.34 9.65 37.98
C ALA A 110 10.55 8.43 37.47
N ASP A 111 9.23 8.49 37.65
CA ASP A 111 8.30 7.52 37.10
C ASP A 111 8.49 7.47 35.56
N PRO A 112 8.89 6.33 34.97
CA PRO A 112 9.11 6.23 33.52
C PRO A 112 7.80 6.30 32.70
N THR A 113 6.65 6.48 33.37
CA THR A 113 5.36 6.62 32.71
C THR A 113 5.11 8.08 32.31
N ILE A 114 4.77 8.29 31.03
CA ILE A 114 4.21 9.57 30.58
C ILE A 114 2.88 9.77 31.31
N ASP A 115 2.71 10.92 31.95
CA ASP A 115 1.46 11.22 32.64
C ASP A 115 0.32 11.40 31.64
N LYS A 116 -0.86 10.95 32.05
CA LYS A 116 -2.07 11.00 31.21
C LYS A 116 -2.42 12.43 30.80
N GLU A 117 -2.13 13.39 31.67
CA GLU A 117 -2.30 14.82 31.45
C GLU A 117 -1.33 15.35 30.39
N GLU A 118 -0.07 14.93 30.42
CA GLU A 118 0.92 15.27 29.38
C GLU A 118 0.55 14.68 28.02
N LEU A 119 0.02 13.45 28.01
CA LEU A 119 -0.49 12.81 26.80
C LEU A 119 -1.66 13.59 26.19
N ILE A 120 -2.63 14.00 27.01
CA ILE A 120 -3.78 14.80 26.56
C ILE A 120 -3.31 16.16 26.05
N ALA A 121 -2.40 16.83 26.78
CA ALA A 121 -1.81 18.09 26.35
C ALA A 121 -1.11 17.96 25.00
N ARG A 122 -0.36 16.86 24.79
CA ARG A 122 0.30 16.58 23.52
C ARG A 122 -0.68 16.33 22.38
N ILE A 123 -1.79 15.62 22.63
CA ILE A 123 -2.84 15.42 21.62
C ILE A 123 -3.44 16.76 21.19
N ILE A 124 -3.75 17.63 22.16
CA ILE A 124 -4.29 18.97 21.88
C ILE A 124 -3.26 19.80 21.09
N GLU A 125 -1.99 19.78 21.50
CA GLU A 125 -0.91 20.49 20.80
C GLU A 125 -0.78 20.04 19.34
N VAL A 126 -0.80 18.73 19.07
CA VAL A 126 -0.68 18.21 17.70
C VAL A 126 -1.93 18.54 16.86
N ILE A 127 -3.13 18.53 17.47
CA ILE A 127 -4.36 18.98 16.79
C ILE A 127 -4.26 20.46 16.42
N GLU A 128 -3.82 21.32 17.34
CA GLU A 128 -3.68 22.76 17.07
C GLU A 128 -2.63 23.01 15.97
N LYS A 129 -1.47 22.34 16.02
CA LYS A 129 -0.48 22.40 14.92
C LYS A 129 -1.04 21.95 13.59
N THR A 130 -1.86 20.89 13.59
CA THR A 130 -2.52 20.41 12.37
C THR A 130 -3.54 21.42 11.85
N ARG A 131 -4.28 22.10 12.74
CA ARG A 131 -5.23 23.15 12.37
C ARG A 131 -4.51 24.37 11.80
N GLU A 132 -3.43 24.82 12.44
CA GLU A 132 -2.60 25.92 11.94
C GLU A 132 -2.03 25.61 10.56
N PHE A 133 -1.52 24.38 10.38
CA PHE A 133 -1.03 23.92 9.09
C PHE A 133 -2.13 23.95 8.00
N LEU A 134 -3.33 23.44 8.29
CA LEU A 134 -4.44 23.49 7.33
C LEU A 134 -4.88 24.93 7.04
N SER A 135 -4.88 25.81 8.05
CA SER A 135 -5.21 27.23 7.88
C SER A 135 -4.20 27.96 7.00
N GLN A 136 -2.91 27.63 7.09
CA GLN A 136 -1.87 28.14 6.19
C GLN A 136 -2.08 27.70 4.74
N LYS A 137 -2.80 26.58 4.53
CA LYS A 137 -3.21 26.07 3.22
C LYS A 137 -4.64 26.47 2.86
N GLU A 138 -5.13 27.55 3.45
CA GLU A 138 -6.45 28.15 3.18
C GLU A 138 -7.63 27.21 3.47
N PHE A 139 -7.46 26.24 4.37
CA PHE A 139 -8.52 25.30 4.76
C PHE A 139 -8.81 25.36 6.27
N GLU A 140 -10.08 25.62 6.62
CA GLU A 140 -10.55 25.62 8.01
C GLU A 140 -11.11 24.24 8.40
N LEU A 141 -10.54 23.61 9.41
CA LEU A 141 -10.95 22.27 9.88
C LEU A 141 -12.41 22.26 10.37
N GLU A 142 -12.86 23.36 10.97
CA GLU A 142 -14.22 23.55 11.47
C GLU A 142 -15.27 23.42 10.37
N LYS A 143 -14.94 23.82 9.13
CA LYS A 143 -15.81 23.65 7.96
C LYS A 143 -16.14 22.17 7.72
N LEU A 144 -15.14 21.30 7.83
CA LEU A 144 -15.31 19.85 7.67
C LEU A 144 -16.11 19.23 8.82
N ILE A 145 -15.91 19.71 10.05
CA ILE A 145 -16.61 19.22 11.24
C ILE A 145 -18.10 19.60 11.20
N GLY A 146 -18.43 20.79 10.71
CA GLY A 146 -19.80 21.29 10.60
C GLY A 146 -20.57 20.79 9.38
N ALA A 147 -19.89 20.25 8.36
CA ALA A 147 -20.51 19.82 7.12
C ALA A 147 -21.30 18.50 7.24
N VAL A 148 -22.38 18.40 6.46
CA VAL A 148 -23.30 17.25 6.44
C VAL A 148 -23.38 16.66 5.02
N ASP A 149 -23.54 15.34 4.92
CA ASP A 149 -23.74 14.59 3.67
C ASP A 149 -22.76 14.96 2.55
N PHE A 150 -23.27 15.41 1.40
CA PHE A 150 -22.47 15.77 0.22
C PHE A 150 -21.50 16.94 0.49
N ALA A 151 -21.90 17.90 1.32
CA ALA A 151 -21.02 19.01 1.69
C ALA A 151 -19.82 18.53 2.52
N LYS A 152 -19.99 17.43 3.28
CA LYS A 152 -18.90 16.80 4.03
C LYS A 152 -17.89 16.15 3.10
N LEU A 153 -18.36 15.45 2.07
CA LEU A 153 -17.49 14.86 1.05
C LEU A 153 -16.73 15.93 0.25
N ALA A 154 -17.41 17.00 -0.17
CA ALA A 154 -16.77 18.11 -0.87
C ALA A 154 -15.70 18.79 0.00
N SER A 155 -16.04 19.10 1.26
CA SER A 155 -15.08 19.71 2.21
C SER A 155 -13.90 18.78 2.51
N LEU A 156 -14.13 17.46 2.54
CA LEU A 156 -13.08 16.46 2.75
C LEU A 156 -12.09 16.45 1.58
N GLN A 157 -12.58 16.53 0.35
CA GLN A 157 -11.73 16.60 -0.83
C GLN A 157 -11.02 17.94 -0.97
N GLU A 158 -11.66 19.04 -0.60
CA GLU A 158 -11.00 20.36 -0.51
C GLU A 158 -9.83 20.31 0.49
N ALA A 159 -10.04 19.71 1.66
CA ALA A 159 -9.00 19.51 2.66
C ALA A 159 -7.84 18.64 2.13
N ALA A 160 -8.17 17.50 1.52
CA ALA A 160 -7.18 16.61 0.94
C ALA A 160 -6.41 17.30 -0.20
N ASN A 161 -7.07 18.12 -1.02
CA ASN A 161 -6.46 18.93 -2.06
C ASN A 161 -5.48 19.99 -1.52
N ALA A 162 -5.85 20.66 -0.43
CA ALA A 162 -4.99 21.64 0.24
C ALA A 162 -3.70 20.97 0.75
N VAL A 163 -3.80 19.75 1.30
CA VAL A 163 -2.65 18.97 1.77
C VAL A 163 -1.81 18.43 0.60
N CYS A 164 -2.43 18.12 -0.54
CA CYS A 164 -1.76 17.64 -1.74
C CYS A 164 -1.00 18.72 -2.51
N GLY A 165 -0.93 19.96 -2.00
CA GLY A 165 -0.17 21.05 -2.64
C GLY A 165 1.25 20.64 -2.98
N SER A 166 2.05 20.27 -1.98
CA SER A 166 3.43 19.80 -2.16
C SER A 166 3.69 18.43 -1.54
N ILE A 167 4.79 17.79 -1.96
CA ILE A 167 5.26 16.53 -1.34
C ILE A 167 5.56 16.74 0.16
N GLU A 168 6.13 17.89 0.51
CA GLU A 168 6.48 18.22 1.90
C GLU A 168 5.23 18.39 2.75
N ASP A 169 4.24 19.14 2.26
CA ASP A 169 2.95 19.34 2.92
C ASP A 169 2.25 18.01 3.22
N LYS A 170 2.19 17.14 2.22
CA LYS A 170 1.62 15.80 2.36
C LYS A 170 2.35 14.98 3.43
N LYS A 171 3.68 15.04 3.48
CA LYS A 171 4.50 14.34 4.49
C LYS A 171 4.28 14.90 5.89
N ILE A 172 4.24 16.22 6.04
CA ILE A 172 3.99 16.91 7.32
C ILE A 172 2.62 16.51 7.86
N PHE A 173 1.57 16.64 7.05
CA PHE A 173 0.22 16.26 7.46
C PHE A 173 0.10 14.77 7.81
N THR A 174 0.70 13.89 6.99
CA THR A 174 0.72 12.45 7.25
C THR A 174 1.40 12.14 8.58
N THR A 175 2.49 12.86 8.91
CA THR A 175 3.20 12.69 10.18
C THR A 175 2.30 13.06 11.37
N TYR A 176 1.61 14.20 11.31
CA TYR A 176 0.67 14.59 12.36
C TYR A 176 -0.50 13.62 12.50
N ALA A 177 -1.10 13.18 11.39
CA ALA A 177 -2.22 12.25 11.41
C ALA A 177 -1.82 10.88 12.01
N LEU A 178 -0.61 10.39 11.70
CA LEU A 178 -0.06 9.15 12.27
C LEU A 178 0.30 9.31 13.75
N GLU A 179 0.90 10.43 14.15
CA GLU A 179 1.18 10.75 15.55
C GLU A 179 -0.12 10.76 16.36
N LEU A 180 -1.16 11.49 15.90
CA LEU A 180 -2.47 11.51 16.55
C LEU A 180 -3.12 10.13 16.64
N SER A 181 -3.08 9.37 15.55
CA SER A 181 -3.60 8.00 15.52
C SER A 181 -2.86 7.07 16.47
N ARG A 182 -1.59 7.35 16.78
CA ARG A 182 -0.82 6.62 17.80
C ARG A 182 -1.20 7.08 19.20
N LEU A 183 -1.28 8.39 19.45
CA LEU A 183 -1.54 8.95 20.78
C LEU A 183 -2.94 8.62 21.29
N ILE A 184 -3.97 8.69 20.44
CA ILE A 184 -5.36 8.41 20.84
C ILE A 184 -5.61 6.94 21.18
N LYS A 185 -4.77 6.01 20.69
CA LYS A 185 -4.83 4.61 21.13
C LYS A 185 -4.58 4.44 22.63
N TYR A 186 -3.95 5.42 23.28
CA TYR A 186 -3.64 5.41 24.71
C TYR A 186 -4.63 6.22 25.57
N THR A 187 -5.70 6.76 24.97
CA THR A 187 -6.72 7.54 25.68
C THR A 187 -8.05 6.81 25.75
N ASP A 188 -8.75 6.96 26.88
CA ASP A 188 -10.11 6.50 27.11
C ASP A 188 -11.14 7.49 26.55
N ARG A 189 -12.38 7.02 26.40
CA ARG A 189 -13.51 7.83 25.88
C ARG A 189 -13.78 9.10 26.68
N ASN A 190 -13.47 9.10 27.98
CA ASN A 190 -13.75 10.22 28.89
C ASN A 190 -12.59 11.21 29.02
N ASP A 191 -11.44 10.89 28.44
CA ASP A 191 -10.22 11.70 28.59
C ASP A 191 -10.17 12.88 27.63
N ILE A 192 -10.90 12.76 26.53
CA ILE A 192 -10.90 13.70 25.42
C ILE A 192 -12.29 14.29 25.29
N THR A 193 -12.37 15.61 25.11
CA THR A 193 -13.65 16.29 24.89
C THR A 193 -14.30 15.84 23.58
N ALA A 194 -15.63 15.94 23.49
CA ALA A 194 -16.35 15.63 22.25
C ALA A 194 -15.86 16.47 21.05
N GLN A 195 -15.40 17.70 21.29
CA GLN A 195 -14.86 18.58 20.27
C GLN A 195 -13.51 18.09 19.74
N THR A 196 -12.57 17.80 20.64
CA THR A 196 -11.25 17.27 20.29
C THR A 196 -11.36 15.94 19.54
N ARG A 197 -12.34 15.11 19.91
CA ARG A 197 -12.64 13.87 19.19
C ARG A 197 -13.11 14.13 17.76
N LYS A 198 -14.02 15.10 17.54
CA LYS A 198 -14.47 15.48 16.19
C LYS A 198 -13.32 16.01 15.32
N GLN A 199 -12.43 16.82 15.91
CA GLN A 199 -11.23 17.32 15.22
C GLN A 199 -10.32 16.17 14.79
N TYR A 200 -10.04 15.24 15.68
CA TYR A 200 -9.27 14.03 15.35
C TYR A 200 -9.94 13.20 14.25
N GLU A 201 -11.24 12.92 14.38
CA GLU A 201 -11.98 12.14 13.38
C GLU A 201 -11.94 12.81 12.00
N ALA A 202 -12.00 14.15 11.95
CA ALA A 202 -11.85 14.92 10.73
C ALA A 202 -10.44 14.80 10.13
N ILE A 203 -9.37 14.92 10.94
CA ILE A 203 -7.98 14.76 10.50
C ILE A 203 -7.74 13.34 9.95
N VAL A 204 -8.25 12.31 10.64
CA VAL A 204 -8.15 10.92 10.18
C VAL A 204 -8.94 10.70 8.90
N ALA A 205 -10.11 11.33 8.75
CA ALA A 205 -10.87 11.26 7.51
C ALA A 205 -10.07 11.83 6.33
N ILE A 206 -9.42 12.99 6.51
CA ILE A 206 -8.56 13.60 5.47
C ILE A 206 -7.40 12.65 5.13
N HIS A 207 -6.72 12.11 6.16
CA HIS A 207 -5.63 11.17 5.95
C HIS A 207 -6.09 9.89 5.25
N SER A 208 -7.27 9.37 5.59
CA SER A 208 -7.86 8.23 4.90
C SER A 208 -8.18 8.56 3.44
N GLU A 209 -8.64 9.77 3.12
CA GLU A 209 -8.88 10.21 1.75
C GLU A 209 -7.57 10.20 0.94
N LEU A 210 -6.48 10.70 1.52
CA LEU A 210 -5.16 10.71 0.89
C LEU A 210 -4.61 9.30 0.63
N GLN A 211 -4.98 8.32 1.45
CA GLN A 211 -4.55 6.92 1.34
C GLN A 211 -5.47 6.05 0.48
N LYS A 212 -6.62 6.55 0.02
CA LYS A 212 -7.50 5.78 -0.85
C LYS A 212 -6.76 5.43 -2.13
N LYS A 213 -6.37 4.16 -2.27
CA LYS A 213 -5.87 3.61 -3.53
C LYS A 213 -7.03 3.48 -4.49
N ARG A 214 -6.86 4.00 -5.71
CA ARG A 214 -7.82 3.77 -6.79
C ARG A 214 -7.75 2.30 -7.20
N LYS A 215 -8.91 1.63 -7.26
CA LYS A 215 -8.99 0.25 -7.75
C LYS A 215 -8.88 0.28 -9.27
N HIS A 216 -7.68 0.09 -9.80
CA HIS A 216 -7.43 -0.17 -11.22
C HIS A 216 -7.58 -1.67 -11.51
N THR A 217 -8.12 -2.00 -12.68
CA THR A 217 -7.99 -3.34 -13.25
C THR A 217 -7.13 -3.23 -14.49
N ASN A 218 -6.01 -3.96 -14.55
CA ASN A 218 -5.00 -3.87 -15.62
C ASN A 218 -5.55 -4.06 -17.05
N THR A 219 -6.75 -4.63 -17.18
CA THR A 219 -7.46 -4.84 -18.46
C THR A 219 -8.12 -3.57 -19.00
N THR A 220 -8.37 -2.58 -18.15
CA THR A 220 -9.03 -1.34 -18.55
C THR A 220 -8.01 -0.39 -19.17
N ASP A 221 -8.38 0.25 -20.27
CA ASP A 221 -7.54 1.26 -20.93
C ASP A 221 -7.26 2.42 -19.96
N LEU A 222 -5.98 2.77 -19.81
CA LEU A 222 -5.51 3.87 -18.96
C LEU A 222 -6.30 5.16 -19.21
N MET A 223 -6.63 5.43 -20.47
CA MET A 223 -7.33 6.66 -20.85
C MET A 223 -8.78 6.71 -20.34
N ILE A 224 -9.46 5.57 -20.26
CA ILE A 224 -10.83 5.50 -19.71
C ILE A 224 -10.81 5.85 -18.21
N GLU A 225 -9.78 5.41 -17.51
CA GLU A 225 -9.66 5.64 -16.07
C GLU A 225 -9.30 7.08 -15.73
N ILE A 226 -8.41 7.67 -16.50
CA ILE A 226 -8.10 9.09 -16.44
C ILE A 226 -9.38 9.92 -16.61
N HIS A 227 -10.19 9.64 -17.63
CA HIS A 227 -11.46 10.34 -17.84
C HIS A 227 -12.44 10.13 -16.68
N LYS A 228 -12.45 8.94 -16.08
CA LYS A 228 -13.25 8.68 -14.87
C LYS A 228 -12.79 9.53 -13.68
N ILE A 229 -11.48 9.64 -13.44
CA ILE A 229 -10.92 10.48 -12.37
C ILE A 229 -11.40 11.92 -12.55
N ILE A 230 -11.23 12.48 -13.73
CA ILE A 230 -11.60 13.88 -13.99
C ILE A 230 -13.09 14.08 -13.75
N ASN A 231 -13.94 13.20 -14.29
CA ASN A 231 -15.38 13.28 -14.08
C ASN A 231 -15.77 13.23 -12.59
N GLU A 232 -15.12 12.39 -11.79
CA GLU A 232 -15.38 12.35 -10.35
C GLU A 232 -15.04 13.67 -9.66
N HIS A 233 -13.93 14.32 -10.06
CA HIS A 233 -13.54 15.62 -9.51
C HIS A 233 -14.35 16.80 -10.06
N VAL A 234 -14.95 16.67 -11.24
CA VAL A 234 -15.86 17.68 -11.84
C VAL A 234 -17.26 17.58 -11.23
N LYS A 235 -17.82 16.37 -11.09
CA LYS A 235 -19.19 16.13 -10.59
C LYS A 235 -19.45 16.62 -9.17
N ILE A 236 -18.42 16.90 -8.40
CA ILE A 236 -18.52 17.38 -7.03
C ILE A 236 -18.64 18.92 -6.98
N ALA A 237 -18.33 19.61 -8.10
CA ALA A 237 -18.50 21.05 -8.23
C ALA A 237 -19.96 21.47 -8.48
N ASP A 238 -20.77 20.59 -9.08
CA ASP A 238 -22.19 20.81 -9.42
C ASP A 238 -23.09 19.85 -8.61
N GLN A 239 -24.19 20.37 -8.06
CA GLN A 239 -25.24 19.59 -7.39
C GLN A 239 -25.72 18.39 -8.25
N PRO A 240 -26.32 17.34 -7.64
CA PRO A 240 -26.49 16.04 -8.26
C PRO A 240 -27.33 16.16 -9.52
N THR A 241 -26.68 16.08 -10.68
CA THR A 241 -27.40 15.74 -11.90
C THR A 241 -27.75 14.26 -11.82
N MET A 242 -29.04 14.01 -12.03
CA MET A 242 -29.70 12.72 -11.99
C MET A 242 -28.82 11.61 -12.55
N ASP A 243 -28.84 10.51 -11.82
CA ASP A 243 -28.29 9.22 -12.13
C ASP A 243 -28.51 8.85 -13.60
N ASN A 244 -27.50 9.11 -14.43
CA ASN A 244 -27.33 8.47 -15.71
C ASN A 244 -26.17 7.50 -15.54
N GLU A 245 -26.43 6.42 -14.81
CA GLU A 245 -25.80 5.10 -14.95
C GLU A 245 -26.03 4.52 -16.37
N ALA A 246 -25.86 5.33 -17.41
CA ALA A 246 -25.40 4.80 -18.66
C ALA A 246 -23.88 4.73 -18.52
N THR A 247 -23.38 3.53 -18.25
CA THR A 247 -22.11 3.07 -18.81
C THR A 247 -22.11 3.44 -20.29
N ARG A 248 -21.73 4.68 -20.60
CA ARG A 248 -21.38 5.10 -21.95
C ARG A 248 -20.26 4.14 -22.30
N ARG A 249 -20.53 3.16 -23.17
CA ARG A 249 -19.50 2.37 -23.81
C ARG A 249 -18.63 3.40 -24.52
N PHE A 250 -17.50 3.73 -23.91
CA PHE A 250 -16.61 4.76 -24.41
C PHE A 250 -15.98 4.19 -25.67
N ASP A 251 -16.22 4.88 -26.79
CA ASP A 251 -15.51 4.62 -28.03
C ASP A 251 -14.11 5.21 -27.88
N ILE A 252 -13.13 4.34 -27.65
CA ILE A 252 -11.71 4.67 -27.37
C ILE A 252 -11.10 5.50 -28.51
N SER A 253 -11.69 5.43 -29.70
CA SER A 253 -11.25 6.14 -30.90
C SER A 253 -11.47 7.67 -30.87
N ALA A 254 -12.26 8.19 -29.91
CA ALA A 254 -12.67 9.59 -29.86
C ALA A 254 -12.54 10.22 -28.46
N ILE A 255 -11.46 9.93 -27.73
CA ILE A 255 -11.15 10.68 -26.52
C ILE A 255 -10.70 12.10 -26.94
N ASP A 256 -11.56 13.07 -26.68
CA ASP A 256 -11.31 14.48 -26.97
C ASP A 256 -10.41 15.08 -25.88
N PHE A 257 -9.13 15.27 -26.22
CA PHE A 257 -8.12 15.86 -25.32
C PHE A 257 -8.43 17.31 -24.97
N GLU A 258 -9.08 18.07 -25.87
CA GLU A 258 -9.50 19.44 -25.57
C GLU A 258 -10.63 19.43 -24.56
N LEU A 259 -11.57 18.48 -24.67
CA LEU A 259 -12.63 18.30 -23.69
C LEU A 259 -12.06 17.97 -22.31
N LEU A 260 -11.18 16.96 -22.20
CA LEU A 260 -10.52 16.58 -20.95
C LEU A 260 -9.78 17.75 -20.30
N ARG A 261 -9.06 18.54 -21.10
CA ARG A 261 -8.39 19.75 -20.63
C ARG A 261 -9.38 20.78 -20.09
N SER A 262 -10.49 21.00 -20.80
CA SER A 262 -11.52 21.94 -20.36
C SER A 262 -12.22 21.50 -19.07
N GLU A 263 -12.38 20.19 -18.88
CA GLU A 263 -12.95 19.60 -17.67
C GLU A 263 -11.97 19.73 -16.51
N PHE A 264 -10.69 19.40 -16.72
CA PHE A 264 -9.64 19.56 -15.71
C PHE A 264 -9.46 21.03 -15.29
N ALA A 265 -9.59 21.98 -16.21
CA ALA A 265 -9.52 23.40 -15.90
C ALA A 265 -10.62 23.84 -14.90
N LYS A 266 -11.78 23.17 -14.91
CA LYS A 266 -12.93 23.40 -14.02
C LYS A 266 -12.83 22.65 -12.68
N VAL A 267 -11.92 21.68 -12.56
CA VAL A 267 -11.73 20.92 -11.31
C VAL A 267 -11.28 21.86 -10.20
N LYS A 268 -12.02 21.86 -9.08
CA LYS A 268 -11.66 22.62 -7.87
C LYS A 268 -10.50 21.98 -7.12
N THR A 269 -10.43 20.66 -7.11
CA THR A 269 -9.45 19.86 -6.38
C THR A 269 -8.31 19.36 -7.29
N LYS A 270 -7.59 20.30 -7.94
CA LYS A 270 -6.57 19.95 -8.95
C LYS A 270 -5.42 19.12 -8.40
N ASN A 271 -4.88 19.48 -7.24
CA ASN A 271 -3.76 18.76 -6.62
C ASN A 271 -4.14 17.32 -6.27
N LEU A 272 -5.36 17.12 -5.77
CA LEU A 272 -5.86 15.78 -5.46
C LEU A 272 -6.07 14.96 -6.75
N ALA A 273 -6.61 15.57 -7.80
CA ALA A 273 -6.77 14.93 -9.10
C ALA A 273 -5.40 14.55 -9.71
N MET A 274 -4.39 15.43 -9.61
CA MET A 274 -3.03 15.14 -10.07
C MET A 274 -2.43 13.96 -9.32
N LYS A 275 -2.54 13.96 -7.99
CA LYS A 275 -2.10 12.82 -7.16
C LYS A 275 -2.76 11.50 -7.56
N ASP A 276 -4.04 11.52 -7.94
CA ASP A 276 -4.75 10.32 -8.41
C ASP A 276 -4.33 9.90 -9.83
N LEU A 277 -4.07 10.86 -10.74
CA LEU A 277 -3.54 10.60 -12.08
C LEU A 277 -2.13 10.01 -12.03
N GLU A 278 -1.24 10.60 -11.25
CA GLU A 278 0.12 10.10 -10.99
C GLU A 278 0.09 8.66 -10.46
N GLU A 279 -0.83 8.35 -9.54
CA GLU A 279 -0.95 7.01 -8.97
C GLU A 279 -1.33 5.97 -10.04
N ILE A 280 -2.29 6.26 -10.91
CA ILE A 280 -2.70 5.34 -11.98
C ILE A 280 -1.62 5.22 -13.07
N ILE A 281 -1.04 6.34 -13.51
CA ILE A 281 0.02 6.33 -14.52
C ILE A 281 1.22 5.53 -14.02
N LYS A 282 1.63 5.73 -12.76
CA LYS A 282 2.72 4.96 -12.16
C LYS A 282 2.41 3.47 -12.07
N GLN A 283 1.21 3.09 -11.61
CA GLN A 283 0.80 1.68 -11.58
C GLN A 283 0.86 1.05 -12.98
N LYS A 284 0.43 1.79 -14.00
CA LYS A 284 0.48 1.33 -15.39
C LYS A 284 1.91 1.21 -15.90
N LEU A 285 2.78 2.18 -15.62
CA LEU A 285 4.21 2.14 -15.94
C LEU A 285 4.90 0.94 -15.30
N ASP A 286 4.64 0.68 -14.02
CA ASP A 286 5.18 -0.48 -13.30
C ASP A 286 4.77 -1.79 -14.01
N SER A 287 3.52 -1.90 -14.46
CA SER A 287 3.03 -3.04 -15.24
C SER A 287 3.66 -3.16 -16.63
N MET A 288 3.85 -2.03 -17.33
CA MET A 288 4.48 -1.99 -18.65
C MET A 288 5.96 -2.38 -18.58
N LEU A 289 6.69 -1.88 -17.60
CA LEU A 289 8.11 -2.19 -17.37
C LEU A 289 8.30 -3.65 -16.95
N PHE A 290 7.41 -4.16 -16.08
CA PHE A 290 7.38 -5.58 -15.73
C PHE A 290 7.11 -6.47 -16.96
N SER A 291 6.32 -5.96 -17.92
CA SER A 291 6.02 -6.68 -19.16
C SER A 291 7.17 -6.65 -20.16
N ASN A 292 7.80 -5.49 -20.32
CA ASN A 292 8.93 -5.29 -21.23
C ASN A 292 9.96 -4.32 -20.61
N PRO A 293 11.15 -4.79 -20.22
CA PRO A 293 12.21 -3.96 -19.65
C PRO A 293 12.71 -2.84 -20.56
N ASN A 294 12.55 -2.97 -21.88
CA ASN A 294 12.99 -1.95 -22.84
C ASN A 294 12.12 -0.68 -22.81
N ARG A 295 11.00 -0.68 -22.08
CA ARG A 295 10.08 0.47 -21.94
C ARG A 295 10.48 1.44 -20.82
N ILE A 296 11.76 1.47 -20.46
CA ILE A 296 12.29 2.31 -19.37
C ILE A 296 12.23 3.81 -19.71
N ASP A 297 12.26 4.15 -20.99
CA ASP A 297 12.12 5.49 -21.56
C ASP A 297 10.84 6.20 -21.11
N TYR A 298 9.71 5.49 -21.02
CA TYR A 298 8.47 6.04 -20.48
C TYR A 298 8.59 6.43 -19.00
N TYR A 299 9.36 5.66 -18.23
CA TYR A 299 9.60 5.92 -16.82
C TYR A 299 10.54 7.13 -16.64
N GLU A 300 11.55 7.26 -17.49
CA GLU A 300 12.44 8.44 -17.52
C GLU A 300 11.66 9.70 -17.86
N ARG A 301 10.82 9.65 -18.89
CA ARG A 301 9.95 10.77 -19.28
C ARG A 301 8.95 11.13 -18.17
N TYR A 302 8.32 10.15 -17.53
CA TYR A 302 7.49 10.38 -16.35
C TYR A 302 8.28 11.07 -15.24
N GLY A 303 9.49 10.59 -14.94
CA GLY A 303 10.37 11.18 -13.94
C GLY A 303 10.69 12.64 -14.21
N GLN A 304 10.90 13.03 -15.48
CA GLN A 304 11.13 14.41 -15.89
C GLN A 304 9.90 15.29 -15.63
N ILE A 305 8.71 14.85 -16.06
CA ILE A 305 7.44 15.58 -15.87
C ILE A 305 7.19 15.83 -14.37
N ILE A 306 7.40 14.80 -13.54
CA ILE A 306 7.20 14.90 -12.09
C ILE A 306 8.28 15.77 -11.42
N ALA A 307 9.51 15.75 -11.92
CA ALA A 307 10.57 16.64 -11.42
C ALA A 307 10.22 18.11 -11.69
N GLU A 308 9.72 18.43 -12.88
CA GLU A 308 9.24 19.78 -13.22
C GLU A 308 8.04 20.19 -12.35
N TYR A 309 7.06 19.30 -12.18
CA TYR A 309 5.91 19.53 -11.32
C TYR A 309 6.31 19.83 -9.87
N ASN A 310 7.29 19.11 -9.33
CA ASN A 310 7.75 19.32 -7.96
C ASN A 310 8.62 20.59 -7.80
N ALA A 311 9.24 21.07 -8.88
CA ALA A 311 10.06 22.27 -8.85
C ALA A 311 9.22 23.55 -8.81
N GLU A 312 8.09 23.59 -9.51
CA GLU A 312 7.24 24.77 -9.62
C GLU A 312 5.76 24.39 -9.59
N GLN A 313 5.04 24.81 -8.53
CA GLN A 313 3.65 24.41 -8.28
C GLN A 313 2.67 25.57 -8.45
N ASP A 314 2.85 26.36 -9.50
CA ASP A 314 1.86 27.36 -9.86
C ASP A 314 0.71 26.73 -10.68
N ARG A 315 -0.37 27.51 -10.87
CA ARG A 315 -1.56 27.04 -11.59
C ARG A 315 -1.27 26.72 -13.07
N ALA A 316 -0.34 27.43 -13.69
CA ALA A 316 0.00 27.24 -15.09
C ALA A 316 0.81 25.94 -15.28
N THR A 317 1.74 25.67 -14.37
CA THR A 317 2.53 24.44 -14.33
C THR A 317 1.66 23.22 -14.08
N ILE A 318 0.65 23.29 -13.19
CA ILE A 318 -0.32 22.20 -12.99
C ILE A 318 -1.05 21.85 -14.31
N GLU A 319 -1.50 22.85 -15.07
CA GLU A 319 -2.20 22.58 -16.33
C GLU A 319 -1.24 22.09 -17.42
N LYS A 320 0.01 22.57 -17.43
CA LYS A 320 1.08 22.08 -18.32
C LYS A 320 1.42 20.62 -18.02
N THR A 321 1.71 20.29 -16.77
CA THR A 321 2.08 18.92 -16.35
C THR A 321 0.93 17.95 -16.60
N PHE A 322 -0.31 18.39 -16.43
CA PHE A 322 -1.48 17.59 -16.81
C PHE A 322 -1.45 17.21 -18.28
N MET A 323 -1.17 18.17 -19.18
CA MET A 323 -1.07 17.90 -20.62
C MET A 323 0.07 16.92 -20.94
N GLU A 324 1.24 17.09 -20.32
CA GLU A 324 2.37 16.20 -20.53
C GLU A 324 2.09 14.77 -20.05
N LEU A 325 1.38 14.62 -18.92
CA LEU A 325 0.92 13.32 -18.43
C LEU A 325 -0.13 12.68 -19.36
N MET A 326 -1.03 13.48 -19.97
CA MET A 326 -1.98 12.99 -20.96
C MET A 326 -1.28 12.51 -22.23
N ASP A 327 -0.30 13.26 -22.71
CA ASP A 327 0.49 12.88 -23.88
C ASP A 327 1.28 11.60 -23.62
N LEU A 328 1.87 11.46 -22.43
CA LEU A 328 2.54 10.23 -21.99
C LEU A 328 1.55 9.05 -21.95
N ALA A 329 0.39 9.23 -21.31
CA ALA A 329 -0.63 8.18 -21.21
C ALA A 329 -1.14 7.73 -22.59
N ASN A 330 -1.29 8.66 -23.53
CA ASN A 330 -1.67 8.35 -24.91
C ASN A 330 -0.57 7.55 -25.65
N GLN A 331 0.70 7.92 -25.47
CA GLN A 331 1.81 7.16 -26.05
C GLN A 331 1.89 5.75 -25.46
N MET A 332 1.70 5.61 -24.14
CA MET A 332 1.64 4.32 -23.46
C MET A 332 0.49 3.45 -24.01
N SER A 333 -0.73 3.99 -24.13
CA SER A 333 -1.88 3.25 -24.69
C SER A 333 -1.62 2.79 -26.13
N LYS A 334 -0.98 3.62 -26.96
CA LYS A 334 -0.54 3.20 -28.30
C LYS A 334 0.47 2.06 -28.23
N GLU A 335 1.49 2.16 -27.38
CA GLU A 335 2.52 1.14 -27.25
C GLU A 335 1.95 -0.20 -26.81
N GLU A 336 0.95 -0.21 -25.91
CA GLU A 336 0.24 -1.43 -25.54
C GLU A 336 -0.50 -2.08 -26.70
N GLN A 337 -0.95 -1.31 -27.69
CA GLN A 337 -1.59 -1.85 -28.89
C GLN A 337 -0.57 -2.24 -29.98
N ARG A 338 0.74 -2.03 -29.77
CA ARG A 338 1.78 -2.33 -30.75
C ARG A 338 1.85 -3.82 -31.06
N TYR A 339 1.67 -4.70 -30.08
CA TYR A 339 1.77 -6.15 -30.34
C TYR A 339 0.73 -6.60 -31.38
N ALA A 340 -0.50 -6.09 -31.29
CA ALA A 340 -1.57 -6.40 -32.25
C ALA A 340 -1.26 -5.82 -33.64
N ARG A 341 -0.71 -4.60 -33.71
CA ARG A 341 -0.28 -3.96 -34.97
C ARG A 341 0.88 -4.69 -35.65
N GLU A 342 1.79 -5.25 -34.85
CA GLU A 342 2.94 -6.03 -35.32
C GLU A 342 2.59 -7.49 -35.65
N GLY A 343 1.35 -7.93 -35.35
CA GLY A 343 0.83 -9.26 -35.67
C GLY A 343 1.07 -10.32 -34.60
N PHE A 344 1.48 -9.93 -33.40
CA PHE A 344 1.66 -10.83 -32.26
C PHE A 344 0.35 -11.13 -31.54
N LYS A 345 0.29 -12.28 -30.86
CA LYS A 345 -0.86 -12.71 -30.05
C LYS A 345 -0.82 -12.16 -28.63
N SER A 346 0.36 -11.75 -28.15
CA SER A 346 0.54 -11.25 -26.80
C SER A 346 1.67 -10.24 -26.70
N ASP A 347 1.64 -9.40 -25.66
CA ASP A 347 2.68 -8.42 -25.36
C ASP A 347 4.03 -9.10 -25.00
N GLU A 348 3.99 -10.34 -24.51
CA GLU A 348 5.21 -11.11 -24.21
C GLU A 348 5.97 -11.50 -25.48
N GLU A 349 5.26 -11.86 -26.55
CA GLU A 349 5.90 -12.14 -27.86
C GLU A 349 6.57 -10.87 -28.42
N LEU A 350 5.92 -9.71 -28.28
CA LEU A 350 6.50 -8.42 -28.65
C LEU A 350 7.75 -8.11 -27.81
N SER A 351 7.73 -8.42 -26.52
CA SER A 351 8.88 -8.18 -25.62
C SER A 351 10.11 -8.99 -26.04
N PHE A 352 9.91 -10.25 -26.42
CA PHE A 352 10.99 -11.08 -26.98
C PHE A 352 11.51 -10.53 -28.31
N TYR A 353 10.60 -10.07 -29.17
CA TYR A 353 10.98 -9.42 -30.42
C TYR A 353 11.82 -8.15 -30.17
N ASP A 354 11.40 -7.29 -29.24
CA ASP A 354 12.11 -6.05 -28.91
C ASP A 354 13.50 -6.31 -28.31
N MET A 355 13.68 -7.42 -27.57
CA MET A 355 15.01 -7.81 -27.06
C MET A 355 15.96 -8.30 -28.15
N LEU A 356 15.41 -8.85 -29.24
CA LEU A 356 16.16 -9.35 -30.38
C LEU A 356 16.37 -8.28 -31.47
N PHE A 357 15.52 -7.25 -31.51
CA PHE A 357 15.51 -6.26 -32.57
C PHE A 357 16.80 -5.41 -32.63
N ARG A 358 17.20 -5.05 -33.86
CA ARG A 358 18.29 -4.13 -34.18
C ARG A 358 17.91 -3.21 -35.34
N ASP A 359 18.48 -2.01 -35.38
CA ASP A 359 18.13 -0.98 -36.38
C ASP A 359 18.65 -1.29 -37.80
N ASP A 360 19.59 -2.22 -37.94
CA ASP A 360 20.26 -2.57 -39.21
C ASP A 360 19.60 -3.75 -39.97
N LEU A 361 18.43 -4.21 -39.53
CA LEU A 361 17.77 -5.40 -40.06
C LEU A 361 17.02 -5.17 -41.38
N GLY A 362 17.20 -6.09 -42.33
CA GLY A 362 16.41 -6.14 -43.55
C GLY A 362 14.98 -6.67 -43.31
N LYS A 363 14.08 -6.43 -44.27
CA LYS A 363 12.67 -6.90 -44.18
C LYS A 363 12.53 -8.41 -43.98
N ASN A 364 13.45 -9.21 -44.52
CA ASN A 364 13.43 -10.67 -44.37
C ASN A 364 13.93 -11.10 -42.99
N ASP A 365 14.90 -10.38 -42.43
CA ASP A 365 15.45 -10.66 -41.11
C ASP A 365 14.43 -10.32 -40.03
N ILE A 366 13.70 -9.21 -40.19
CA ILE A 366 12.57 -8.84 -39.31
C ILE A 366 11.53 -9.97 -39.25
N LYS A 367 11.14 -10.56 -40.39
CA LYS A 367 10.19 -11.68 -40.39
C LYS A 367 10.72 -12.88 -39.62
N LYS A 368 11.98 -13.26 -39.86
CA LYS A 368 12.63 -14.36 -39.13
C LYS A 368 12.66 -14.08 -37.63
N ILE A 369 13.03 -12.88 -37.20
CA ILE A 369 13.10 -12.54 -35.77
C ILE A 369 11.72 -12.60 -35.11
N LYS A 370 10.64 -12.22 -35.80
CA LYS A 370 9.27 -12.42 -35.29
C LYS A 370 8.95 -13.91 -35.09
N GLU A 371 9.33 -14.75 -36.04
CA GLU A 371 9.17 -16.21 -35.93
C GLU A 371 10.00 -16.78 -34.77
N VAL A 372 11.25 -16.36 -34.64
CA VAL A 372 12.16 -16.76 -33.54
C VAL A 372 11.58 -16.34 -32.19
N ALA A 373 11.11 -15.09 -32.04
CA ALA A 373 10.55 -14.58 -30.79
C ALA A 373 9.34 -15.41 -30.32
N THR A 374 8.42 -15.72 -31.23
CA THR A 374 7.22 -16.53 -30.91
C THR A 374 7.59 -17.98 -30.59
N THR A 375 8.49 -18.58 -31.39
CA THR A 375 8.95 -19.95 -31.21
C THR A 375 9.72 -20.12 -29.90
N LEU A 376 10.66 -19.23 -29.62
CA LEU A 376 11.46 -19.23 -28.41
C LEU A 376 10.60 -19.09 -27.15
N LEU A 377 9.65 -18.15 -27.13
CA LEU A 377 8.71 -18.00 -26.00
C LEU A 377 7.92 -19.30 -25.77
N SER A 378 7.42 -19.93 -26.83
CA SER A 378 6.66 -21.18 -26.71
C SER A 378 7.49 -22.34 -26.15
N LYS A 379 8.74 -22.49 -26.61
CA LYS A 379 9.68 -23.52 -26.13
C LYS A 379 10.03 -23.31 -24.66
N ILE A 380 10.32 -22.07 -24.26
CA ILE A 380 10.65 -21.73 -22.87
C ILE A 380 9.45 -22.02 -21.95
N LYS A 381 8.24 -21.61 -22.32
CA LYS A 381 7.04 -21.89 -21.52
C LYS A 381 6.80 -23.38 -21.33
N SER A 382 6.92 -24.17 -22.41
CA SER A 382 6.78 -25.63 -22.34
C SER A 382 7.83 -26.24 -21.41
N LYS A 383 9.08 -25.77 -21.51
CA LYS A 383 10.19 -26.29 -20.70
C LYS A 383 10.03 -25.94 -19.22
N ILE A 384 9.61 -24.71 -18.91
CA ILE A 384 9.36 -24.27 -17.53
C ILE A 384 8.19 -25.04 -16.92
N SER A 385 7.11 -25.32 -17.68
CA SER A 385 5.98 -26.10 -17.13
C SER A 385 6.28 -27.57 -16.87
N GLU A 386 7.34 -28.12 -17.47
CA GLU A 386 7.83 -29.47 -17.16
C GLU A 386 8.70 -29.53 -15.89
N LEU A 387 9.26 -28.39 -15.47
CA LEU A 387 10.26 -28.32 -14.40
C LEU A 387 9.66 -27.79 -13.09
N ASP A 388 9.60 -28.64 -12.08
CA ASP A 388 9.19 -28.25 -10.72
C ASP A 388 10.22 -27.30 -10.10
N HIS A 389 9.81 -26.07 -9.76
CA HIS A 389 10.65 -25.02 -9.18
C HIS A 389 11.99 -24.80 -9.91
N TRP A 390 11.92 -24.62 -11.24
CA TRP A 390 13.10 -24.54 -12.11
C TRP A 390 14.15 -23.49 -11.71
N SER A 391 13.76 -22.45 -10.96
CA SER A 391 14.66 -21.38 -10.50
C SER A 391 15.45 -21.71 -9.23
N ASP A 392 15.27 -22.88 -8.63
CA ASP A 392 15.92 -23.21 -7.35
C ASP A 392 17.23 -23.99 -7.56
N LYS A 393 17.25 -24.92 -8.53
CA LYS A 393 18.42 -25.77 -8.81
C LYS A 393 19.27 -25.17 -9.94
N GLN A 394 20.59 -25.35 -9.85
CA GLN A 394 21.50 -24.92 -10.92
C GLN A 394 21.30 -25.74 -12.22
N GLU A 395 20.95 -27.01 -12.10
CA GLU A 395 20.72 -27.92 -13.23
C GLU A 395 19.55 -27.44 -14.10
N THR A 396 18.40 -27.15 -13.49
CA THR A 396 17.20 -26.68 -14.18
C THR A 396 17.37 -25.28 -14.77
N LYS A 397 18.13 -24.40 -14.11
CA LYS A 397 18.55 -23.10 -14.68
C LYS A 397 19.38 -23.29 -15.94
N ALA A 398 20.37 -24.18 -15.89
CA ALA A 398 21.23 -24.46 -17.03
C ALA A 398 20.44 -25.08 -18.19
N GLU A 399 19.43 -25.91 -17.94
CA GLU A 399 18.55 -26.44 -18.99
C GLU A 399 17.81 -25.33 -19.76
N VAL A 400 17.22 -24.37 -19.04
CA VAL A 400 16.52 -23.23 -19.67
C VAL A 400 17.52 -22.31 -20.39
N ASP A 401 18.67 -22.03 -19.79
CA ASP A 401 19.72 -21.21 -20.39
C ASP A 401 20.35 -21.85 -21.65
N ASN A 402 20.52 -23.17 -21.66
CA ASN A 402 20.97 -23.91 -22.85
C ASN A 402 19.88 -23.90 -23.94
N LEU A 403 18.60 -24.07 -23.58
CA LEU A 403 17.49 -23.99 -24.53
C LEU A 403 17.45 -22.63 -25.24
N ILE A 404 17.63 -21.53 -24.49
CA ILE A 404 17.69 -20.18 -25.05
C ILE A 404 18.89 -20.07 -25.99
N ARG A 405 20.08 -20.48 -25.55
CA ARG A 405 21.30 -20.46 -26.37
C ARG A 405 21.12 -21.21 -27.69
N ASP A 406 20.69 -22.47 -27.62
CA ASP A 406 20.63 -23.37 -28.76
C ASP A 406 19.58 -22.90 -29.78
N THR A 407 18.47 -22.32 -29.30
CA THR A 407 17.44 -21.74 -30.18
C THR A 407 17.93 -20.46 -30.84
N LEU A 408 18.58 -19.55 -30.11
CA LEU A 408 19.13 -18.32 -30.68
C LEU A 408 20.22 -18.61 -31.70
N TRP A 409 21.13 -19.56 -31.41
CA TRP A 409 22.20 -19.93 -32.32
C TRP A 409 21.70 -20.62 -33.59
N GLY A 410 20.63 -21.41 -33.50
CA GLY A 410 20.09 -22.16 -34.64
C GLY A 410 19.16 -21.35 -35.54
N GLU A 411 18.42 -20.38 -35.00
CA GLU A 411 17.31 -19.73 -35.69
C GLU A 411 17.53 -18.23 -35.99
N LEU A 412 18.54 -17.57 -35.40
CA LEU A 412 18.84 -16.16 -35.72
C LEU A 412 19.45 -15.99 -37.12
N PRO A 413 19.20 -14.85 -37.80
CA PRO A 413 19.84 -14.52 -39.06
C PRO A 413 21.38 -14.43 -38.95
N GLU A 414 22.09 -14.70 -40.05
CA GLU A 414 23.57 -14.61 -40.14
C GLU A 414 24.13 -13.20 -39.85
N CYS A 415 23.28 -12.19 -39.78
CA CYS A 415 23.65 -10.82 -39.42
C CYS A 415 24.02 -10.65 -37.94
N TYR A 416 23.77 -11.65 -37.09
CA TYR A 416 24.12 -11.64 -35.67
C TYR A 416 25.48 -12.30 -35.46
N ASP A 417 26.42 -11.56 -34.90
CA ASP A 417 27.71 -12.07 -34.43
C ASP A 417 27.59 -12.72 -33.05
N ASP A 418 28.57 -13.56 -32.69
CA ASP A 418 28.60 -14.32 -31.43
C ASP A 418 28.39 -13.42 -30.20
N ILE A 419 28.90 -12.20 -30.23
CA ILE A 419 28.78 -11.21 -29.16
C ILE A 419 27.33 -10.74 -29.03
N SER A 420 26.67 -10.42 -30.15
CA SER A 420 25.25 -10.01 -30.14
C SER A 420 24.34 -11.15 -29.68
N ILE A 421 24.61 -12.39 -30.10
CA ILE A 421 23.83 -13.55 -29.68
C ILE A 421 23.96 -13.76 -28.16
N SER A 422 25.18 -13.64 -27.62
CA SER A 422 25.42 -13.76 -26.19
C SER A 422 24.69 -12.66 -25.40
N ALA A 423 24.70 -11.41 -25.88
CA ALA A 423 24.00 -10.31 -25.24
C ALA A 423 22.47 -10.50 -25.28
N CYS A 424 21.92 -10.98 -26.40
CA CYS A 424 20.49 -11.30 -26.52
C CYS A 424 20.08 -12.43 -25.57
N ARG A 425 20.91 -13.47 -25.47
CA ARG A 425 20.70 -14.61 -24.56
C ARG A 425 20.63 -14.14 -23.10
N GLU A 426 21.58 -13.30 -22.67
CA GLU A 426 21.63 -12.80 -21.29
C GLU A 426 20.36 -12.01 -20.96
N LYS A 427 19.96 -11.06 -21.81
CA LYS A 427 18.73 -10.28 -21.64
C LYS A 427 17.47 -11.15 -21.56
N ILE A 428 17.34 -12.12 -22.47
CA ILE A 428 16.18 -13.02 -22.50
C ILE A 428 16.16 -13.93 -21.27
N TYR A 429 17.32 -14.47 -20.87
CA TYR A 429 17.40 -15.31 -19.68
C TYR A 429 17.05 -14.53 -18.41
N GLU A 430 17.56 -13.30 -18.25
CA GLU A 430 17.20 -12.43 -17.12
C GLU A 430 15.70 -12.13 -17.09
N TYR A 431 15.10 -11.81 -18.25
CA TYR A 431 13.66 -11.59 -18.36
C TYR A 431 12.86 -12.82 -17.91
N VAL A 432 13.21 -13.99 -18.46
CA VAL A 432 12.54 -15.26 -18.14
C VAL A 432 12.71 -15.59 -16.67
N TYR A 433 13.91 -15.41 -16.13
CA TYR A 433 14.19 -15.64 -14.72
C TYR A 433 13.34 -14.74 -13.83
N MET A 434 13.26 -13.44 -14.10
CA MET A 434 12.47 -12.51 -13.29
C MET A 434 10.96 -12.80 -13.36
N ARG A 435 10.45 -13.13 -14.55
CA ARG A 435 9.00 -13.30 -14.78
C ARG A 435 8.49 -14.67 -14.32
N TYR A 436 9.28 -15.73 -14.47
CA TYR A 436 8.89 -17.10 -14.19
C TYR A 436 9.56 -17.71 -12.95
N ARG A 437 10.24 -16.91 -12.11
CA ARG A 437 10.85 -17.37 -10.86
C ARG A 437 9.85 -18.06 -9.91
N SER A 438 8.61 -17.57 -9.91
CA SER A 438 7.56 -17.99 -8.99
C SER A 438 6.54 -18.91 -9.63
N ALA A 439 6.74 -19.27 -10.91
CA ALA A 439 5.87 -20.23 -11.59
C ALA A 439 6.14 -21.61 -10.97
N ALA A 440 5.27 -21.98 -10.04
CA ALA A 440 5.20 -23.27 -9.36
C ALA A 440 4.20 -24.19 -10.07
#